data_AF-A0A1Y4MRP7-F1
#
_entry.id   AF-A0A1Y4MRP7-F1
#
_cell.length_a   1.000
_cell.length_b   1.000
_cell.length_c   1.000
_cell.angle_alpha   90.00
_cell.angle_beta   90.00
_cell.angle_gamma   90.00
#
_symmetry.space_group_name_H-M   'P 1'
#
loop_
_entity.id
_entity.type
_entity.pdbx_description
1 polymer ?
#
loop_
_entity_poly.entity_id
_entity_poly.type
_entity_poly.pdbx_seq_one_letter_code
_entity_poly.pdbx_strand_id
1 'polypeptide(L)'
;MDEVIFASGSVPVAVAARVYGKDASWIRAGIISGWLPIGKATRNGKLITNLEEMNSRYGRINFYISPKLLWQETGYVWRGERV
;
A
#
# COMPACT_ATOMS: atom_id res chain seq x y z
N MET A 1 -15.36 -23.11 -6.70
CA MET A 1 -14.70 -22.04 -5.90
C MET A 1 -14.39 -20.95 -6.89
N ASP A 2 -15.11 -19.82 -6.83
CA ASP A 2 -14.87 -18.71 -7.74
C ASP A 2 -13.43 -18.19 -7.57
N GLU A 3 -12.66 -18.21 -8.65
CA GLU A 3 -11.28 -17.75 -8.65
C GLU A 3 -11.29 -16.22 -8.71
N VAL A 4 -10.82 -15.57 -7.65
CA VAL A 4 -10.73 -14.11 -7.61
C VAL A 4 -9.56 -13.67 -8.50
N ILE A 5 -9.88 -13.08 -9.66
CA ILE A 5 -8.89 -12.53 -10.58
C ILE A 5 -8.49 -11.12 -10.10
N PHE A 6 -7.22 -10.95 -9.74
CA PHE A 6 -6.66 -9.66 -9.33
C PHE A 6 -6.11 -8.88 -10.53
N ALA A 7 -6.38 -7.58 -10.57
CA ALA A 7 -5.75 -6.69 -11.55
C ALA A 7 -4.22 -6.66 -11.37
N SER A 8 -3.50 -6.45 -12.47
CA SER A 8 -2.05 -6.30 -12.44
C SER A 8 -1.64 -4.92 -11.91
N GLY A 9 -0.46 -4.87 -11.29
CA GLY A 9 0.13 -3.62 -10.79
C GLY A 9 -0.07 -3.39 -9.29
N SER A 10 0.10 -2.13 -8.89
CA SER A 10 0.01 -1.70 -7.49
C SER A 10 -1.27 -0.92 -7.25
N VAL A 11 -1.98 -1.26 -6.17
CA VAL A 11 -3.11 -0.44 -5.72
C VAL A 11 -2.60 0.95 -5.33
N PRO A 12 -3.22 2.05 -5.79
CA PRO A 12 -2.89 3.39 -5.33
C PRO A 12 -3.13 3.55 -3.82
N VAL A 13 -2.24 4.27 -3.12
CA VAL A 13 -2.41 4.56 -1.68
C VAL A 13 -3.76 5.22 -1.38
N ALA A 14 -4.24 6.09 -2.27
CA ALA A 14 -5.53 6.75 -2.11
C ALA A 14 -6.72 5.78 -2.22
N VAL A 15 -6.62 4.72 -3.03
CA VAL A 15 -7.64 3.65 -3.07
C VAL A 15 -7.62 2.88 -1.75
N ALA A 16 -6.44 2.45 -1.29
CA ALA A 16 -6.34 1.77 0.00
C ALA A 16 -6.88 2.63 1.15
N ALA A 17 -6.55 3.92 1.20
CA ALA A 17 -7.06 4.85 2.20
C ALA A 17 -8.60 4.90 2.22
N ARG A 18 -9.24 4.95 1.05
CA ARG A 18 -10.72 4.88 0.93
C ARG A 18 -11.27 3.56 1.43
N VAL A 19 -10.65 2.44 1.09
CA VAL A 19 -11.07 1.09 1.52
C VAL A 19 -11.03 0.95 3.05
N TYR A 20 -9.98 1.46 3.69
CA TYR A 20 -9.84 1.43 5.15
C TYR A 20 -10.63 2.53 5.88
N GLY A 21 -11.20 3.51 5.17
CA GLY A 21 -11.80 4.69 5.80
C GLY A 21 -10.78 5.51 6.61
N LYS A 22 -9.54 5.59 6.12
CA LYS A 22 -8.41 6.28 6.76
C LYS A 22 -7.79 7.29 5.80
N ASP A 23 -6.84 8.08 6.30
CA ASP A 23 -6.04 8.96 5.46
C ASP A 23 -4.84 8.23 4.84
N ALA A 24 -4.28 8.82 3.78
CA ALA A 24 -3.15 8.25 3.06
C ALA A 24 -1.86 8.14 3.90
N SER A 25 -1.68 9.00 4.91
CA SER A 25 -0.52 8.94 5.80
C SER A 25 -0.63 7.77 6.77
N TRP A 26 -1.83 7.44 7.25
CA TRP A 26 -2.09 6.24 8.06
C TRP A 26 -1.69 4.96 7.30
N ILE A 27 -2.07 4.85 6.02
CA ILE A 27 -1.68 3.70 5.17
C ILE A 27 -0.16 3.63 5.00
N ARG A 28 0.49 4.76 4.68
CA ARG A 28 1.95 4.81 4.50
C ARG A 28 2.71 4.44 5.77
N ALA A 29 2.27 4.99 6.91
CA ALA A 29 2.86 4.70 8.21
C ALA A 29 2.69 3.23 8.56
N GLY A 30 1.52 2.64 8.31
CA GLY A 30 1.30 1.21 8.58
C GLY A 30 2.16 0.28 7.76
N ILE A 31 2.35 0.58 6.47
CA ILE A 31 3.22 -0.19 5.60
C ILE A 31 4.68 -0.09 6.07
N ILE A 32 5.15 1.11 6.43
CA ILE A 32 6.53 1.33 6.89
C ILE A 32 6.77 0.69 8.26
N SER A 33 5.86 0.88 9.22
CA SER A 33 5.96 0.30 10.56
C SER A 33 5.71 -1.22 10.60
N GLY A 34 5.18 -1.80 9.51
CA GLY A 34 4.99 -3.24 9.37
C GLY A 34 3.71 -3.81 10.02
N TRP A 35 2.89 -2.99 10.71
CA TRP A 35 1.62 -3.46 11.27
C TRP A 35 0.47 -3.51 10.25
N LEU A 36 0.63 -2.87 9.08
CA LEU A 36 -0.30 -2.98 7.94
C LEU A 36 0.39 -3.74 6.79
N PRO A 37 0.39 -5.09 6.82
CA PRO A 37 1.19 -5.91 5.91
C PRO A 37 0.58 -6.08 4.52
N ILE A 38 0.01 -5.02 3.93
CA ILE A 38 -0.60 -5.04 2.60
C ILE A 38 0.36 -4.69 1.46
N GLY A 39 1.56 -4.23 1.79
CA GLY A 39 2.46 -3.61 0.83
C GLY A 39 3.89 -3.46 1.32
N LYS A 40 4.70 -2.78 0.52
CA LYS A 40 6.11 -2.45 0.81
C LYS A 40 6.40 -1.01 0.45
N ALA A 41 7.25 -0.37 1.25
CA ALA A 41 7.79 0.95 0.97
C ALA A 41 9.26 0.83 0.54
N THR A 42 9.64 1.51 -0.55
CA THR A 42 11.02 1.55 -1.02
C THR A 42 11.48 2.97 -1.35
N ARG A 43 12.77 3.23 -1.16
CA ARG A 43 13.45 4.45 -1.60
C ARG A 43 14.76 4.07 -2.24
N ASN A 44 14.98 4.53 -3.47
CA ASN A 44 16.17 4.20 -4.26
C ASN A 44 16.43 2.67 -4.30
N GLY A 45 15.36 1.88 -4.44
CA GLY A 45 15.43 0.42 -4.47
C GLY A 45 15.60 -0.28 -3.11
N LYS A 46 15.81 0.46 -2.02
CA LYS A 46 15.97 -0.10 -0.66
C LYS A 46 14.64 -0.09 0.09
N LEU A 47 14.36 -1.14 0.84
CA LEU A 47 13.20 -1.20 1.73
C LEU A 47 13.33 -0.17 2.84
N ILE A 48 12.21 0.49 3.15
CA ILE A 48 12.07 1.37 4.31
C ILE A 48 11.16 0.66 5.32
N THR A 49 11.65 0.54 6.54
CA THR A 49 10.89 -0.08 7.66
C THR A 49 10.89 0.78 8.92
N ASN A 50 11.51 1.96 8.89
CA ASN A 50 11.54 2.89 10.01
C ASN A 50 10.78 4.19 9.63
N LEU A 51 9.88 4.64 10.50
CA LEU A 51 9.14 5.89 10.33
C LEU A 51 10.05 7.13 10.29
N GLU A 52 11.21 7.09 10.93
CA GLU A 52 12.20 8.17 10.86
C GLU A 52 12.68 8.42 9.42
N GLU A 53 12.62 7.39 8.57
CA GLU A 53 12.94 7.50 7.16
C GLU A 53 11.83 8.14 6.31
N MET A 54 10.63 8.42 6.86
CA MET A 54 9.56 9.15 6.16
C MET A 54 9.89 10.62 5.91
N ASN A 55 10.98 11.13 6.47
CA ASN A 55 11.40 12.51 6.28
C ASN A 55 11.60 12.82 4.78
N SER A 56 10.87 13.82 4.29
CA SER A 56 10.82 14.21 2.88
C SER A 56 12.17 14.70 2.33
N ARG A 57 13.10 15.11 3.20
CA ARG A 57 14.46 15.54 2.82
C ARG A 57 15.28 14.44 2.15
N TYR A 58 14.95 13.17 2.41
CA TYR A 58 15.66 12.03 1.84
C TYR A 58 15.15 11.63 0.44
N GLY A 59 14.13 12.32 -0.09
CA GLY A 59 13.56 12.07 -1.41
C GLY A 59 12.27 11.25 -1.38
N ARG A 60 11.79 10.87 -2.57
CA ARG A 60 10.47 10.21 -2.75
C ARG A 60 10.52 8.75 -2.31
N ILE A 61 9.49 8.36 -1.56
CA ILE A 61 9.21 6.95 -1.22
C ILE A 61 8.20 6.39 -2.23
N ASN A 62 8.50 5.22 -2.76
CA ASN A 62 7.61 4.44 -3.58
C ASN A 62 6.86 3.44 -2.71
N PHE A 63 5.56 3.31 -2.93
CA PHE A 63 4.72 2.35 -2.24
C PHE A 63 4.20 1.35 -3.25
N TYR A 64 4.40 0.08 -2.96
CA TYR A 64 3.73 -1.03 -3.63
C TYR A 64 2.68 -1.59 -2.68
N ILE A 65 1.41 -1.63 -3.12
CA ILE A 65 0.32 -2.27 -2.39
C ILE A 65 -0.19 -3.43 -3.24
N SER A 66 -0.19 -4.62 -2.66
CA SER A 66 -0.62 -5.84 -3.34
C SER A 66 -2.14 -5.91 -3.40
N PRO A 67 -2.75 -6.04 -4.60
CA PRO A 67 -4.19 -6.22 -4.74
C PRO A 67 -4.69 -7.45 -3.97
N LYS A 68 -3.89 -8.53 -3.95
CA LYS A 68 -4.19 -9.76 -3.21
C LYS A 68 -4.18 -9.54 -1.70
N LEU A 69 -3.16 -8.87 -1.15
CA LEU A 69 -3.06 -8.67 0.30
C LEU A 69 -4.17 -7.73 0.80
N LEU A 70 -4.45 -6.66 0.06
CA LEU A 70 -5.56 -5.77 0.37
C LEU A 70 -6.90 -6.52 0.42
N TRP A 71 -7.15 -7.39 -0.57
CA TRP A 71 -8.34 -8.23 -0.59
C TRP A 71 -8.39 -9.21 0.58
N GLN A 72 -7.27 -9.85 0.94
CA GLN A 72 -7.24 -10.78 2.07
C GLN A 72 -7.60 -10.11 3.40
N GLU A 73 -7.22 -8.85 3.57
CA GLU A 73 -7.47 -8.12 4.81
C GLU A 73 -8.84 -7.43 4.86
N THR A 74 -9.36 -7.00 3.71
CA THR A 74 -10.57 -6.13 3.64
C THR A 74 -11.73 -6.71 2.85
N GLY A 75 -11.50 -7.74 2.05
CA GLY A 75 -12.46 -8.26 1.06
C GLY A 75 -12.61 -7.40 -0.21
N TYR A 76 -11.94 -6.25 -0.30
CA TYR A 76 -12.05 -5.35 -1.46
C TYR A 76 -11.26 -5.87 -2.67
N VAL A 77 -11.92 -5.99 -3.81
CA VAL A 77 -11.30 -6.39 -5.08
C VAL A 77 -10.98 -5.16 -5.92
N TRP A 78 -9.70 -4.79 -5.98
CA TRP A 78 -9.24 -3.71 -6.85
C TRP A 78 -9.16 -4.15 -8.32
N ARG A 79 -9.80 -3.40 -9.22
CA ARG A 79 -9.93 -3.71 -10.65
C ARG A 79 -9.05 -2.87 -11.57
N GLY A 80 -7.99 -2.26 -11.04
CA GLY A 80 -7.07 -1.42 -11.84
C GLY A 80 -7.47 0.06 -11.91
N GLU A 81 -8.38 0.50 -11.05
CA GLU A 81 -8.81 1.90 -10.93
C GLU A 81 -7.59 2.81 -10.68
N ARG A 82 -7.45 3.87 -11.50
CA ARG A 82 -6.46 4.94 -11.28
C ARG A 82 -7.18 6.14 -10.66
N VAL A 83 -6.54 6.75 -9.68
CA VAL A 83 -6.98 8.01 -9.05
C VAL A 83 -6.52 9.18 -9.90
#